data_AF-A0AAC9LF68-F1
#
_entry.id   AF-A0AAC9LF68-F1
#
_cell.length_a   1.000
_cell.length_b   1.000
_cell.length_c   1.000
_cell.angle_alpha   90.00
_cell.angle_beta   90.00
_cell.angle_gamma   90.00
#
_symmetry.space_group_name_H-M   'P 1'
#
loop_
_entity.id
_entity.type
_entity.pdbx_description
1 polymer ?
#
loop_
_entity_poly.entity_id
_entity_poly.type
_entity_poly.pdbx_seq_one_letter_code
_entity_poly.pdbx_strand_id
1 'polypeptide(L)'
;MSGVFGVAAALRATTSSLPRAVIVRLDEELGAILAMLAELLRTSRHEHVVDEIHGLREHLCASLTAGISEVEALILAKADALADEHGPIPSATTTAPTPVEGSSGRKVDELRGMPPPRVSGKETNHYLQEITRRGWVAEKGGGGHVKVWGPHGEAHVFSSTPSTQGSVRRLRRLLEQIDHQRKDTSDDE
;
A
#
# COMPACT_ATOMS: atom_id res chain seq x y z
N MET A 1 15.23 -12.07 -27.46
CA MET A 1 13.88 -11.51 -27.72
C MET A 1 12.93 -11.58 -26.51
N SER A 2 13.34 -12.01 -25.31
CA SER A 2 12.46 -12.09 -24.12
C SER A 2 12.32 -10.81 -23.28
N GLY A 3 13.10 -9.76 -23.59
CA GLY A 3 13.19 -8.56 -22.74
C GLY A 3 12.00 -7.60 -22.83
N VAL A 4 11.42 -7.42 -24.01
CA VAL A 4 10.42 -6.36 -24.23
C VAL A 4 9.04 -6.72 -23.67
N PHE A 5 8.63 -7.99 -23.81
CA PHE A 5 7.38 -8.49 -23.24
C PHE A 5 7.39 -8.54 -21.72
N GLY A 6 8.55 -8.86 -21.12
CA GLY A 6 8.75 -8.77 -19.67
C GLY A 6 8.62 -7.35 -19.16
N VAL A 7 9.08 -6.35 -19.93
CA VAL A 7 8.94 -4.93 -19.59
C VAL A 7 7.48 -4.46 -19.70
N ALA A 8 6.74 -4.84 -20.75
CA ALA A 8 5.32 -4.52 -20.87
C ALA A 8 4.48 -5.13 -19.74
N ALA A 9 4.75 -6.40 -19.37
CA ALA A 9 4.11 -7.04 -18.23
C ALA A 9 4.48 -6.38 -16.89
N ALA A 10 5.74 -5.97 -16.71
CA ALA A 10 6.19 -5.24 -15.52
C ALA A 10 5.50 -3.88 -15.39
N LEU A 11 5.33 -3.15 -16.51
CA LEU A 11 4.63 -1.87 -16.53
C LEU A 11 3.17 -2.02 -16.12
N ARG A 12 2.45 -3.03 -16.67
CA ARG A 12 1.07 -3.34 -16.27
C ARG A 12 0.99 -3.77 -14.80
N ALA A 13 1.95 -4.55 -14.29
CA ALA A 13 1.99 -4.92 -12.87
C ALA A 13 2.23 -3.69 -11.98
N THR A 14 2.99 -2.70 -12.45
CA THR A 14 3.29 -1.48 -11.68
C THR A 14 2.05 -0.61 -11.44
N THR A 15 1.04 -0.62 -12.33
CA THR A 15 -0.18 0.16 -12.10
C THR A 15 -0.99 -0.34 -10.90
N SER A 16 -0.94 -1.65 -10.62
CA SER A 16 -1.56 -2.23 -9.42
C SER A 16 -0.92 -1.78 -8.10
N SER A 17 0.29 -1.23 -8.15
CA SER A 17 1.03 -0.70 -6.99
C SER A 17 0.83 0.80 -6.74
N LEU A 18 0.02 1.48 -7.57
CA LEU A 18 -0.25 2.90 -7.41
C LEU A 18 -0.93 3.20 -6.06
N PRO A 19 -0.58 4.33 -5.40
CA PRO A 19 -0.93 4.57 -3.99
C PRO A 19 -2.38 5.03 -3.78
N ARG A 20 -3.38 4.37 -4.41
CA ARG A 20 -4.81 4.69 -4.27
C ARG A 20 -5.28 4.64 -2.81
N ALA A 21 -4.74 3.71 -2.02
CA ALA A 21 -5.05 3.58 -0.58
C ALA A 21 -4.60 4.79 0.26
N VAL A 22 -3.60 5.56 -0.20
CA VAL A 22 -3.15 6.78 0.49
C VAL A 22 -4.18 7.88 0.35
N ILE A 23 -4.82 8.00 -0.82
CA ILE A 23 -5.89 9.00 -1.07
C ILE A 23 -7.09 8.70 -0.19
N VAL A 24 -7.54 7.44 -0.14
CA VAL A 24 -8.67 7.03 0.71
C VAL A 24 -8.40 7.35 2.18
N ARG A 25 -7.19 7.05 2.66
CA ARG A 25 -6.80 7.34 4.04
C ARG A 25 -6.74 8.85 4.32
N LEU A 26 -6.21 9.64 3.38
CA LEU A 26 -6.19 11.10 3.50
C LEU A 26 -7.62 11.65 3.57
N ASP A 27 -8.53 11.12 2.75
CA ASP A 27 -9.93 11.51 2.73
C ASP A 27 -10.64 11.23 4.06
N GLU A 28 -10.42 10.04 4.63
CA GLU A 28 -10.93 9.66 5.96
C GLU A 28 -10.40 10.59 7.07
N GLU A 29 -9.09 10.88 7.07
CA GLU A 29 -8.46 11.75 8.08
C GLU A 29 -8.96 13.20 7.96
N LEU A 30 -9.10 13.73 6.75
CA LEU A 30 -9.67 15.07 6.51
C LEU A 30 -11.15 15.14 6.88
N GLY A 31 -11.93 14.09 6.59
CA GLY A 31 -13.33 13.99 7.00
C GLY A 31 -13.50 14.01 8.52
N ALA A 32 -12.64 13.29 9.25
CA ALA A 32 -12.65 13.30 10.71
C ALA A 32 -12.29 14.68 11.29
N ILE A 33 -11.33 15.38 10.70
CA ILE A 33 -10.96 16.75 11.09
C ILE A 33 -12.13 17.72 10.86
N LEU A 34 -12.78 17.63 9.70
CA LEU A 34 -13.97 18.43 9.38
C LEU A 34 -15.11 18.21 10.38
N ALA A 35 -15.37 16.96 10.77
CA ALA A 35 -16.40 16.66 11.77
C ALA A 35 -16.08 17.29 13.13
N MET A 36 -14.81 17.24 13.57
CA MET A 36 -14.38 17.92 14.80
C MET A 36 -14.49 19.45 14.68
N LEU A 37 -14.14 20.01 13.53
CA LEU A 37 -14.19 21.45 13.28
C LEU A 37 -15.64 21.96 13.25
N ALA A 38 -16.54 21.19 12.65
CA ALA A 38 -17.98 21.48 12.65
C ALA A 38 -18.55 21.49 14.07
N GLU A 39 -18.17 20.53 14.92
CA GLU A 39 -18.62 20.51 16.32
C GLU A 39 -18.05 21.69 17.12
N LEU A 40 -16.78 22.06 16.91
CA LEU A 40 -16.17 23.22 17.56
C LEU A 40 -16.82 24.53 17.12
N LEU A 41 -17.24 24.62 15.86
CA LEU A 41 -17.84 25.82 15.29
C LEU A 41 -19.36 25.87 15.43
N ARG A 42 -20.01 24.82 15.94
CA ARG A 42 -21.47 24.64 16.04
C ARG A 42 -22.23 25.80 16.68
N THR A 43 -21.59 26.56 17.57
CA THR A 43 -22.20 27.71 18.25
C THR A 43 -21.69 29.06 17.74
N SER A 44 -20.93 29.08 16.65
CA SER A 44 -20.24 30.24 16.11
C SER A 44 -20.84 30.62 14.75
N ARG A 45 -20.77 31.89 14.36
CA ARG A 45 -21.21 32.38 13.03
C ARG A 45 -20.24 32.01 11.88
N HIS A 46 -19.40 30.99 12.06
CA HIS A 46 -18.30 30.66 11.14
C HIS A 46 -18.57 29.37 10.35
N GLU A 47 -19.83 28.97 10.18
CA GLU A 47 -20.22 27.75 9.45
C GLU A 47 -19.66 27.71 8.01
N HIS A 48 -19.54 28.86 7.34
CA HIS A 48 -18.93 28.97 6.01
C HIS A 48 -17.49 28.43 5.92
N VAL A 49 -16.73 28.45 7.02
CA VAL A 49 -15.36 27.91 7.07
C VAL A 49 -15.38 26.38 6.94
N VAL A 50 -16.41 25.73 7.49
CA VAL A 50 -16.58 24.27 7.36
C VAL A 50 -16.86 23.91 5.91
N ASP A 51 -17.71 24.67 5.23
CA ASP A 51 -18.06 24.45 3.82
C ASP A 51 -16.86 24.68 2.89
N GLU A 52 -16.07 25.74 3.13
CA GLU A 52 -14.84 26.00 2.37
C GLU A 52 -13.81 24.89 2.53
N ILE A 53 -13.60 24.40 3.75
CA ILE A 53 -12.67 23.29 4.01
C ILE A 53 -13.20 21.98 3.43
N HIS A 54 -14.52 21.77 3.44
CA HIS A 54 -15.15 20.63 2.79
C HIS A 54 -14.90 20.64 1.27
N GLY A 55 -15.10 21.78 0.61
CA GLY A 55 -14.80 21.94 -0.81
C GLY A 55 -13.33 21.71 -1.14
N LEU A 56 -12.41 22.18 -0.29
CA LEU A 56 -10.97 21.91 -0.46
C LEU A 56 -10.64 20.41 -0.34
N ARG A 57 -11.25 19.70 0.61
CA ARG A 57 -11.09 18.23 0.75
C ARG A 57 -11.53 17.50 -0.52
N GLU A 58 -12.72 17.80 -1.02
CA GLU A 58 -13.26 17.17 -2.23
C GLU A 58 -12.36 17.44 -3.44
N HIS A 59 -11.94 18.70 -3.63
CA HIS A 59 -11.07 19.09 -4.72
C HIS A 59 -9.71 18.39 -4.68
N LEU A 60 -9.10 18.30 -3.49
CA LEU A 60 -7.81 17.63 -3.30
C LEU A 60 -7.90 16.13 -3.62
N CYS A 61 -8.93 15.44 -3.10
CA CYS A 61 -9.10 14.01 -3.32
C CYS A 61 -9.42 13.69 -4.79
N ALA A 62 -10.26 14.52 -5.43
CA ALA A 62 -10.55 14.40 -6.85
C ALA A 62 -9.30 14.60 -7.71
N SER A 63 -8.50 15.63 -7.41
CA SER A 63 -7.27 15.94 -8.16
C SER A 63 -6.22 14.84 -8.01
N LEU A 64 -6.01 14.31 -6.81
CA LEU A 64 -5.08 13.20 -6.57
C LEU A 64 -5.55 11.92 -7.29
N THR A 65 -6.86 11.65 -7.28
CA THR A 65 -7.43 10.46 -7.95
C THR A 65 -7.30 10.57 -9.47
N ALA A 66 -7.54 11.76 -10.02
CA ALA A 66 -7.35 12.04 -11.43
C ALA A 66 -5.87 11.87 -11.83
N GLY A 67 -4.94 12.43 -11.06
CA GLY A 67 -3.51 12.28 -11.32
C GLY A 67 -3.03 10.83 -11.29
N ILE A 68 -3.48 10.02 -10.33
CA ILE A 68 -3.16 8.57 -10.31
C ILE A 68 -3.72 7.87 -11.56
N SER A 69 -4.95 8.19 -11.95
CA SER A 69 -5.60 7.55 -13.10
C SER A 69 -4.96 7.97 -14.42
N GLU A 70 -4.46 9.20 -14.53
CA GLU A 70 -3.68 9.68 -15.67
C GLU A 70 -2.34 8.96 -15.77
N VAL A 71 -1.62 8.82 -14.65
CA VAL A 71 -0.36 8.07 -14.61
C VAL A 71 -0.59 6.60 -14.99
N GLU A 72 -1.65 5.98 -14.48
CA GLU A 72 -2.04 4.62 -14.87
C GLU A 72 -2.29 4.50 -16.38
N ALA A 73 -3.09 5.41 -16.94
CA ALA A 73 -3.39 5.42 -18.37
C ALA A 73 -2.13 5.60 -19.22
N LEU A 74 -1.20 6.47 -18.82
CA LEU A 74 0.08 6.66 -19.50
C LEU A 74 0.96 5.40 -19.46
N ILE A 75 1.03 4.73 -18.30
CA ILE A 75 1.81 3.49 -18.15
C ILE A 75 1.22 2.38 -19.01
N LEU A 76 -0.11 2.21 -19.02
CA LEU A 76 -0.80 1.22 -19.83
C LEU A 76 -0.62 1.50 -21.33
N ALA A 77 -0.82 2.74 -21.78
CA ALA A 77 -0.62 3.13 -23.16
C ALA A 77 0.82 2.86 -23.64
N LYS A 78 1.82 3.03 -22.77
CA LYS A 78 3.22 2.68 -23.07
C LYS A 78 3.45 1.17 -23.11
N ALA A 79 2.80 0.40 -22.24
CA ALA A 79 2.86 -1.06 -22.26
C ALA A 79 2.21 -1.65 -23.52
N ASP A 80 1.10 -1.07 -23.97
CA ASP A 80 0.40 -1.47 -25.19
C ASP A 80 1.22 -1.13 -26.43
N ALA A 81 1.77 0.09 -26.53
CA ALA A 81 2.67 0.47 -27.62
C ALA A 81 3.90 -0.44 -27.74
N LEU A 82 4.49 -0.85 -26.61
CA LEU A 82 5.61 -1.80 -26.60
C LEU A 82 5.22 -3.21 -27.07
N ALA A 83 3.99 -3.63 -26.80
CA ALA A 83 3.46 -4.90 -27.27
C ALA A 83 3.14 -4.87 -28.77
N ASP A 84 2.58 -3.76 -29.26
CA ASP A 84 2.19 -3.58 -30.66
C ASP A 84 3.40 -3.44 -31.59
N GLU A 85 4.48 -2.77 -31.17
CA GLU A 85 5.73 -2.66 -31.94
C GLU A 85 6.41 -4.02 -32.22
N HIS A 86 6.08 -5.07 -31.45
CA HIS A 86 6.75 -6.37 -31.51
C HIS A 86 5.89 -7.51 -32.06
N GLY A 87 4.65 -7.22 -32.48
CA GLY A 87 3.74 -8.13 -33.17
C GLY A 87 3.19 -9.30 -32.33
N PRO A 88 2.10 -9.96 -32.77
CA PRO A 88 1.52 -11.11 -32.07
C PRO A 88 2.41 -12.36 -32.26
N ILE A 89 2.85 -13.00 -31.17
CA ILE A 89 3.58 -14.28 -31.23
C ILE A 89 2.58 -15.44 -31.16
N PRO A 90 2.73 -16.51 -31.98
CA PRO A 90 1.85 -17.67 -32.00
C PRO A 90 1.81 -18.38 -30.64
N SER A 91 0.67 -18.98 -30.31
CA SER A 91 0.48 -19.91 -29.18
C SER A 91 1.65 -20.88 -29.05
N ALA A 92 2.59 -20.57 -28.17
CA ALA A 92 3.67 -21.45 -27.78
C ALA A 92 3.85 -21.32 -26.27
N THR A 93 3.27 -22.27 -25.56
CA THR A 93 3.57 -22.65 -24.17
C THR A 93 3.61 -21.50 -23.17
N THR A 94 2.46 -21.31 -22.52
CA THR A 94 2.29 -20.75 -21.18
C THR A 94 3.43 -21.16 -20.25
N THR A 95 4.50 -20.39 -20.24
CA THR A 95 5.41 -20.33 -19.10
C THR A 95 4.95 -19.08 -18.39
N ALA A 96 4.28 -19.27 -17.24
CA ALA A 96 3.90 -18.16 -16.38
C ALA A 96 5.11 -17.21 -16.25
N PRO A 97 4.94 -15.90 -16.47
CA PRO A 97 6.05 -14.98 -16.37
C PRO A 97 6.63 -15.10 -14.97
N THR A 98 7.92 -15.45 -14.88
CA THR A 98 8.68 -15.39 -13.63
C THR A 98 8.43 -14.00 -13.02
N PRO A 99 7.94 -13.91 -11.77
CA PRO A 99 7.66 -12.63 -11.14
C PRO A 99 8.88 -11.74 -11.33
N VAL A 100 8.69 -10.60 -11.98
CA VAL A 100 9.70 -9.56 -12.02
C VAL A 100 9.97 -9.25 -10.55
N GLU A 101 11.18 -9.56 -10.08
CA GLU A 101 11.65 -9.26 -8.73
C GLU A 101 11.56 -7.75 -8.53
N GLY A 102 10.36 -7.29 -8.18
CA GLY A 102 10.14 -5.97 -7.65
C GLY A 102 11.03 -5.83 -6.44
N SER A 103 11.56 -4.63 -6.23
CA SER A 103 12.45 -4.29 -5.12
C SER A 103 12.01 -4.80 -3.74
N SER A 104 10.74 -5.18 -3.56
CA SER A 104 10.18 -5.88 -2.42
C SER A 104 10.68 -7.33 -2.22
N GLY A 105 10.82 -8.17 -3.27
CA GLY A 105 11.28 -9.56 -3.12
C GLY A 105 12.73 -9.67 -2.64
N ARG A 106 13.63 -8.93 -3.32
CA ARG A 106 15.02 -8.77 -2.89
C ARG A 106 15.14 -8.20 -1.48
N LYS A 107 14.28 -7.25 -1.11
CA LYS A 107 14.29 -6.63 0.24
C LYS A 107 13.70 -7.54 1.31
N VAL A 108 12.74 -8.39 0.95
CA VAL A 108 12.25 -9.46 1.81
C VAL A 108 13.37 -10.46 2.07
N ASP A 109 14.11 -10.89 1.04
CA ASP A 109 15.25 -11.79 1.21
C ASP A 109 16.43 -11.15 1.98
N GLU A 110 16.71 -9.86 1.76
CA GLU A 110 17.74 -9.11 2.51
C GLU A 110 17.39 -8.94 4.00
N LEU A 111 16.10 -8.77 4.33
CA LEU A 111 15.62 -8.61 5.70
C LEU A 111 15.21 -9.93 6.37
N ARG A 112 15.17 -11.04 5.61
CA ARG A 112 14.80 -12.36 6.11
C ARG A 112 15.85 -12.84 7.11
N GLY A 113 15.39 -13.14 8.33
CA GLY A 113 16.27 -13.55 9.43
C GLY A 113 16.83 -12.39 10.26
N MET A 114 16.55 -11.13 9.90
CA MET A 114 16.86 -9.99 10.76
C MET A 114 15.81 -9.83 11.88
N PRO A 115 16.23 -9.42 13.10
CA PRO A 115 15.28 -9.13 14.16
C PRO A 115 14.42 -7.90 13.80
N PRO A 116 13.13 -7.88 14.16
CA PRO A 116 12.26 -6.76 13.86
C PRO A 116 12.73 -5.47 14.57
N PRO A 117 12.49 -4.30 13.97
CA PRO A 117 12.89 -3.02 14.54
C PRO A 117 12.15 -2.75 15.84
N ARG A 118 12.89 -2.25 16.83
CA ARG A 118 12.30 -1.80 18.11
C ARG A 118 11.71 -0.40 17.96
N VAL A 119 10.43 -0.27 18.32
CA VAL A 119 9.69 0.99 18.46
C VAL A 119 9.33 1.25 19.92
N SER A 120 8.89 2.46 20.25
CA SER A 120 8.62 2.85 21.65
C SER A 120 7.39 2.15 22.25
N GLY A 121 6.46 1.65 21.43
CA GLY A 121 5.26 0.94 21.87
C GLY A 121 5.48 -0.55 22.15
N LYS A 122 5.23 -1.01 23.38
CA LYS A 122 5.35 -2.43 23.78
C LYS A 122 4.41 -3.35 22.99
N GLU A 123 3.15 -2.93 22.78
CA GLU A 123 2.19 -3.67 21.96
C GLU A 123 2.60 -3.69 20.48
N THR A 124 3.00 -2.56 19.92
CA THR A 124 3.49 -2.46 18.53
C THR A 124 4.68 -3.39 18.29
N ASN A 125 5.63 -3.45 19.24
CA ASN A 125 6.74 -4.40 19.19
C ASN A 125 6.27 -5.86 19.22
N HIS A 126 5.26 -6.18 20.05
CA HIS A 126 4.70 -7.52 20.13
C HIS A 126 4.08 -7.94 18.80
N TYR A 127 3.24 -7.09 18.19
CA TYR A 127 2.64 -7.40 16.88
C TYR A 127 3.69 -7.51 15.77
N LEU A 128 4.71 -6.64 15.76
CA LEU A 128 5.79 -6.75 14.78
C LEU A 128 6.53 -8.08 14.92
N GLN A 129 6.83 -8.52 16.14
CA GLN A 129 7.42 -9.85 16.37
C GLN A 129 6.53 -10.98 15.85
N GLU A 130 5.23 -10.94 16.13
CA GLU A 130 4.28 -11.95 15.69
C GLU A 130 4.11 -12.00 14.16
N ILE A 131 4.09 -10.84 13.50
CA ILE A 131 4.07 -10.73 12.03
C ILE A 131 5.38 -11.30 11.46
N THR A 132 6.52 -10.97 12.06
CA THR A 132 7.83 -11.45 11.58
C THR A 132 7.96 -12.98 11.69
N ARG A 133 7.41 -13.58 12.77
CA ARG A 133 7.34 -15.05 12.95
C ARG A 133 6.55 -15.75 11.85
N ARG A 134 5.62 -15.05 11.19
CA ARG A 134 4.79 -15.59 10.11
C ARG A 134 5.42 -15.43 8.72
N GLY A 135 6.68 -15.02 8.65
CA GLY A 135 7.45 -14.96 7.40
C GLY A 135 7.43 -13.59 6.72
N TRP A 136 6.81 -12.60 7.34
CA TRP A 136 6.89 -11.21 6.94
C TRP A 136 8.16 -10.58 7.52
N VAL A 137 8.59 -9.44 7.00
CA VAL A 137 9.78 -8.71 7.49
C VAL A 137 9.42 -7.27 7.77
N ALA A 138 10.14 -6.62 8.69
CA ALA A 138 9.89 -5.23 9.04
C ALA A 138 11.19 -4.43 9.05
N GLU A 139 11.14 -3.20 8.54
CA GLU A 139 12.23 -2.22 8.59
C GLU A 139 11.76 -0.91 9.22
N LYS A 140 12.69 -0.23 9.90
CA LYS A 140 12.43 1.14 10.36
C LYS A 140 12.66 2.09 9.20
N GLY A 141 11.62 2.78 8.78
CA GLY A 141 11.70 3.85 7.79
C GLY A 141 12.16 5.17 8.41
N GLY A 142 12.58 6.10 7.55
CA GLY A 142 12.82 7.49 7.94
C GLY A 142 11.55 8.16 8.50
N GLY A 143 11.72 9.21 9.31
CA GLY A 143 10.60 10.02 9.80
C GLY A 143 9.73 9.38 10.90
N GLY A 144 10.18 8.28 11.51
CA GLY A 144 9.42 7.63 12.56
C GLY A 144 8.29 6.74 12.02
N HIS A 145 8.54 6.04 10.91
CA HIS A 145 7.65 5.02 10.39
C HIS A 145 8.28 3.63 10.42
N VAL A 146 7.46 2.58 10.41
CA VAL A 146 7.88 1.19 10.22
C VAL A 146 7.22 0.67 8.95
N LYS A 147 7.99 0.04 8.08
CA LYS A 147 7.49 -0.60 6.87
C LYS A 147 7.58 -2.11 7.04
N VAL A 148 6.47 -2.80 6.81
CA VAL A 148 6.37 -4.26 6.92
C VAL A 148 6.13 -4.80 5.51
N TRP A 149 6.92 -5.78 5.10
CA TRP A 149 6.85 -6.43 3.81
C TRP A 149 6.41 -7.87 3.96
N GLY A 150 5.50 -8.31 3.12
CA GLY A 150 5.05 -9.69 3.08
C GLY A 150 5.72 -10.51 1.97
N PRO A 151 5.58 -11.84 2.02
CA PRO A 151 6.28 -12.78 1.14
C PRO A 151 5.93 -12.65 -0.34
N HIS A 152 4.78 -12.05 -0.70
CA HIS A 152 4.37 -11.86 -2.10
C HIS A 152 4.61 -10.43 -2.61
N GLY A 153 5.37 -9.63 -1.86
CA GLY A 153 5.80 -8.29 -2.25
C GLY A 153 4.89 -7.16 -1.76
N GLU A 154 3.85 -7.47 -1.00
CA GLU A 154 3.00 -6.52 -0.29
C GLU A 154 3.80 -5.70 0.74
N ALA A 155 3.41 -4.44 0.91
CA ALA A 155 4.10 -3.51 1.80
C ALA A 155 3.12 -2.63 2.58
N HIS A 156 3.26 -2.58 3.90
CA HIS A 156 2.42 -1.78 4.80
C HIS A 156 3.28 -0.83 5.62
N VAL A 157 2.90 0.45 5.66
CA VAL A 157 3.63 1.49 6.44
C VAL A 157 2.80 1.90 7.66
N PHE A 158 3.45 1.88 8.82
CA PHE A 158 2.88 2.20 10.12
C PHE A 158 3.66 3.36 10.76
N SER A 159 3.03 4.09 11.66
CA SER A 159 3.76 5.04 12.50
C SER A 159 4.49 4.29 13.63
N SER A 160 5.72 4.71 13.92
CA SER A 160 6.52 4.22 15.06
C SER A 160 6.32 5.05 16.32
N THR A 161 5.57 6.16 16.26
CA THR A 161 5.27 7.02 17.42
C THR A 161 4.01 6.57 18.16
N PRO A 162 4.00 6.68 19.50
CA PRO A 162 3.06 5.97 20.37
C PRO A 162 1.66 6.60 20.49
N SER A 163 1.31 7.61 19.68
CA SER A 163 0.06 8.37 19.87
C SER A 163 -1.18 7.78 19.18
N THR A 164 -1.08 6.70 18.40
CA THR A 164 -2.24 6.20 17.65
C THR A 164 -2.57 4.75 17.99
N GLN A 165 -3.64 4.55 18.76
CA GLN A 165 -4.38 3.27 18.81
C GLN A 165 -4.65 2.71 17.39
N GLY A 166 -4.72 3.57 16.38
CA GLY A 166 -4.83 3.20 14.98
C GLY A 166 -3.69 2.33 14.45
N SER A 167 -2.43 2.56 14.85
CA SER A 167 -1.29 1.76 14.39
C SER A 167 -1.34 0.34 14.95
N VAL A 168 -1.71 0.20 16.23
CA VAL A 168 -1.91 -1.10 16.88
C VAL A 168 -3.10 -1.85 16.26
N ARG A 169 -4.24 -1.18 16.03
CA ARG A 169 -5.41 -1.79 15.37
C ARG A 169 -5.08 -2.26 13.95
N ARG A 170 -4.31 -1.49 13.18
CA ARG A 170 -3.89 -1.88 11.82
C ARG A 170 -2.92 -3.06 11.83
N LEU A 171 -1.97 -3.10 12.76
CA LEU A 171 -1.08 -4.26 12.95
C LEU A 171 -1.86 -5.51 13.39
N ARG A 172 -2.85 -5.35 14.26
CA ARG A 172 -3.74 -6.45 14.65
C ARG A 172 -4.54 -7.00 13.47
N ARG A 173 -5.17 -6.12 12.67
CA ARG A 173 -5.90 -6.54 11.46
C ARG A 173 -4.98 -7.22 10.45
N LEU A 174 -3.75 -6.73 10.29
CA LEU A 174 -2.77 -7.36 9.42
C LEU A 174 -2.43 -8.78 9.91
N LEU A 175 -2.23 -8.94 11.23
CA LEU A 175 -1.99 -10.25 11.82
C LEU A 175 -3.17 -11.20 11.60
N GLU A 176 -4.40 -10.73 11.83
CA GLU A 176 -5.63 -11.50 11.57
C GLU A 176 -5.75 -11.91 10.10
N GLN A 177 -5.41 -11.01 9.16
CA GLN A 177 -5.43 -11.32 7.72
C GLN A 177 -4.39 -12.39 7.35
N ILE A 178 -3.18 -12.30 7.90
CA ILE A 178 -2.12 -13.32 7.69
C ILE A 178 -2.57 -14.68 8.23
N ASP A 179 -3.22 -14.70 9.40
CA ASP A 179 -3.72 -15.93 10.01
C ASP A 179 -4.86 -16.56 9.19
N HIS A 180 -5.75 -15.76 8.59
CA HIS A 180 -6.79 -16.28 7.68
C HIS A 180 -6.19 -16.84 6.39
N GLN A 181 -5.24 -16.13 5.76
CA GLN A 181 -4.58 -16.58 4.54
C GLN A 181 -3.81 -17.91 4.73
N ARG A 182 -3.24 -18.14 5.92
CA ARG A 182 -2.61 -19.41 6.27
C ARG A 182 -3.61 -20.54 6.48
N LYS A 183 -4.80 -20.23 7.01
CA LYS A 183 -5.83 -21.23 7.27
C LYS A 183 -6.45 -21.74 5.99
N ASP A 184 -6.71 -20.83 5.04
CA ASP A 184 -7.25 -21.17 3.72
C ASP A 184 -6.26 -21.99 2.88
N THR A 185 -4.94 -21.85 3.13
CA THR A 185 -3.91 -22.65 2.44
C THR A 185 -3.61 -23.99 3.13
N SER A 186 -4.06 -24.20 4.37
CA SER A 186 -3.92 -25.47 5.08
C SER A 186 -5.13 -26.40 4.95
N ASP A 187 -6.27 -25.91 4.45
CA ASP A 187 -7.47 -26.70 4.21
C ASP A 187 -7.51 -27.33 2.78
N ASP A 188 -6.48 -27.06 1.96
CA ASP A 188 -6.29 -27.59 0.59
C ASP A 188 -5.23 -28.71 0.51
N GLU A 189 -4.70 -29.21 1.64
CA GLU A 189 -3.85 -30.42 1.75
C GLU A 189 -4.61 -31.62 2.35
#